data_AF-A0AAP2UTW6-F1
#
_entry.id   AF-A0AAP2UTW6-F1
#
_cell.length_a   1.000
_cell.length_b   1.000
_cell.length_c   1.000
_cell.angle_alpha   90.00
_cell.angle_beta   90.00
_cell.angle_gamma   90.00
#
_symmetry.space_group_name_H-M   'P 1'
#
loop_
_entity.id
_entity.type
_entity.pdbx_description
1 polymer ?
#
loop_
_entity_poly.entity_id
_entity_poly.type
_entity_poly.pdbx_seq_one_letter_code
_entity_poly.pdbx_strand_id
1 'polypeptide(L)'
;MSFQAYLDAVEKKTGLTPRQLVEIAGQQGFDSSTPAGAIVRWLADDYALGRGHAMAIVHVITKGPQISAKHVGSGGTHSDPTDTLWLDGAATNPHP
;
A
#
# COMPACT_ATOMS: atom_id res chain seq x y z
N MET A 1 -6.85 2.56 12.19
CA MET A 1 -6.44 2.99 10.85
C MET A 1 -6.80 1.86 9.90
N SER A 2 -7.48 2.23 8.81
CA SER A 2 -7.82 1.34 7.71
C SER A 2 -6.57 1.01 6.88
N PHE A 3 -6.68 0.07 5.94
CA PHE A 3 -5.60 -0.24 5.02
C PHE A 3 -5.29 0.97 4.12
N GLN A 4 -6.33 1.62 3.58
CA GLN A 4 -6.18 2.80 2.73
C GLN A 4 -5.39 3.91 3.44
N ALA A 5 -5.65 4.13 4.74
CA ALA A 5 -4.93 5.14 5.52
C ALA A 5 -3.40 4.88 5.59
N TYR A 6 -2.95 3.62 5.52
CA TYR A 6 -1.53 3.32 5.42
C TYR A 6 -0.96 3.70 4.05
N LEU A 7 -1.70 3.47 2.96
CA LEU A 7 -1.28 3.88 1.62
C LEU A 7 -1.19 5.40 1.48
N ASP A 8 -2.17 6.13 2.00
CA ASP A 8 -2.15 7.59 1.99
C ASP A 8 -0.99 8.15 2.84
N ALA A 9 -0.68 7.48 3.95
CA ALA A 9 0.47 7.84 4.78
C ALA A 9 1.81 7.51 4.11
N VAL A 10 1.87 6.46 3.28
CA VAL A 10 3.04 6.18 2.43
C VAL A 10 3.22 7.30 1.43
N GLU A 11 2.18 7.67 0.68
CA GLU A 11 2.25 8.75 -0.31
C GLU A 11 2.72 10.07 0.29
N LYS A 12 2.22 10.43 1.48
CA LYS A 12 2.67 11.64 2.19
C LYS A 12 4.16 11.60 2.57
N LYS A 13 4.74 10.42 2.79
CA LYS A 13 6.14 10.26 3.19
C LYS A 13 7.08 10.19 2.01
N THR A 14 6.68 9.50 0.94
CA THR A 14 7.51 9.25 -0.23
C THR A 14 7.33 10.31 -1.31
N GLY A 15 6.22 11.06 -1.28
CA GLY A 15 5.81 11.93 -2.38
C GLY A 15 5.35 11.18 -3.63
N LEU A 16 5.17 9.85 -3.53
CA LEU A 16 4.81 8.97 -4.64
C LEU A 16 3.49 8.27 -4.34
N THR A 17 2.62 8.21 -5.33
CA THR A 17 1.38 7.42 -5.22
C THR A 17 1.70 5.93 -5.04
N PRO A 18 0.80 5.16 -4.41
CA PRO A 18 0.97 3.71 -4.30
C PRO A 18 1.19 3.03 -5.66
N ARG A 19 0.51 3.47 -6.73
CA ARG A 19 0.71 2.93 -8.08
C ARG A 19 2.12 3.16 -8.59
N GLN A 20 2.66 4.37 -8.44
CA GLN A 20 4.03 4.68 -8.84
C GLN A 20 5.05 3.80 -8.10
N LEU A 21 4.86 3.59 -6.79
CA LEU A 21 5.73 2.69 -6.03
C LEU A 21 5.66 1.24 -6.53
N VAL A 22 4.49 0.74 -6.91
CA VAL A 22 4.32 -0.60 -7.50
C VAL A 22 5.01 -0.70 -8.86
N GLU A 23 4.91 0.33 -9.69
CA GLU A 23 5.60 0.39 -10.98
C GLU A 23 7.12 0.38 -10.82
N ILE A 24 7.65 1.19 -9.91
CA ILE A 24 9.09 1.23 -9.58
C ILE A 24 9.54 -0.13 -9.01
N ALA A 25 8.71 -0.76 -8.17
CA ALA A 25 9.00 -2.09 -7.64
C ALA A 25 9.13 -3.12 -8.76
N GLY A 26 8.21 -3.10 -9.73
CA GLY A 26 8.26 -3.96 -10.91
C GLY A 26 9.51 -3.71 -11.78
N GLN A 27 9.92 -2.45 -11.94
CA GLN A 27 11.16 -2.09 -12.65
C GLN A 27 12.41 -2.63 -11.95
N GLN A 28 12.38 -2.79 -10.63
CA GLN A 28 13.46 -3.39 -9.84
C GLN A 28 13.40 -4.93 -9.78
N GLY A 29 12.39 -5.54 -10.40
CA GLY A 29 12.19 -6.99 -10.38
C GLY A 29 11.48 -7.51 -9.14
N PHE A 30 10.80 -6.64 -8.37
CA PHE A 30 9.92 -7.08 -7.29
C PHE A 30 8.54 -7.45 -7.83
N ASP A 31 8.05 -8.60 -7.39
CA ASP A 31 6.80 -9.20 -7.85
C ASP A 31 6.13 -10.02 -6.73
N SER A 32 5.10 -10.80 -7.08
CA SER A 32 4.37 -11.68 -6.17
C SER A 32 5.17 -12.82 -5.55
N SER A 33 6.32 -13.17 -6.12
CA SER A 33 7.22 -14.20 -5.59
C SER A 33 8.27 -13.63 -4.63
N THR A 34 8.44 -12.31 -4.64
CA THR A 34 9.46 -11.64 -3.86
C THR A 34 9.17 -11.73 -2.35
N PRO A 35 10.14 -12.17 -1.53
CA PRO A 35 9.96 -12.18 -0.08
C PRO A 35 9.65 -10.79 0.47
N ALA A 36 8.64 -10.69 1.33
CA ALA A 36 8.24 -9.43 1.96
C ALA A 36 9.42 -8.68 2.59
N GLY A 37 10.37 -9.39 3.21
CA GLY A 37 11.56 -8.79 3.81
C GLY A 37 12.45 -8.03 2.83
N ALA A 38 12.55 -8.49 1.57
CA ALA A 38 13.35 -7.82 0.54
C ALA A 38 12.69 -6.49 0.13
N ILE A 39 11.38 -6.49 -0.10
CA ILE A 39 10.61 -5.28 -0.43
C ILE A 39 10.64 -4.29 0.75
N VAL A 40 10.47 -4.76 1.99
CA VAL A 40 10.54 -3.90 3.18
C VAL A 40 11.91 -3.25 3.30
N ARG A 41 12.99 -3.99 3.05
CA ARG A 41 14.35 -3.46 3.07
C ARG A 41 14.53 -2.37 2.02
N TRP A 42 14.13 -2.64 0.78
CA TRP A 42 14.17 -1.65 -0.29
C TRP A 42 13.41 -0.36 0.08
N LEU A 43 12.16 -0.49 0.56
CA LEU A 43 11.36 0.66 0.96
C LEU A 43 11.99 1.45 2.13
N ALA A 44 12.68 0.76 3.04
CA ALA A 44 13.40 1.41 4.12
C ALA A 44 14.66 2.14 3.62
N ASP A 45 15.44 1.49 2.76
CA ASP A 45 16.72 2.00 2.26
C ASP A 45 16.51 3.21 1.31
N ASP A 46 15.53 3.15 0.41
CA ASP A 46 15.32 4.18 -0.62
C ASP A 46 14.37 5.30 -0.19
N TYR A 47 13.40 5.00 0.69
CA TYR A 47 12.33 5.92 1.04
C TYR A 47 12.18 6.17 2.55
N ALA A 48 13.13 5.68 3.36
CA ALA A 48 13.09 5.77 4.83
C ALA A 48 11.77 5.26 5.43
N LEU A 49 11.12 4.30 4.76
CA LEU A 49 9.77 3.89 5.10
C LEU A 49 9.79 2.83 6.21
N GLY A 50 9.15 3.15 7.34
CA GLY A 50 9.07 2.23 8.47
C GLY A 50 8.23 0.97 8.15
N ARG A 51 8.58 -0.16 8.78
CA ARG A 51 8.01 -1.50 8.53
C ARG A 51 6.47 -1.53 8.47
N GLY A 52 5.78 -0.81 9.35
CA GLY A 52 4.30 -0.79 9.37
C GLY A 52 3.69 -0.24 8.08
N HIS A 53 4.29 0.81 7.51
CA HIS A 53 3.85 1.39 6.23
C HIS A 53 4.31 0.52 5.06
N ALA A 54 5.50 -0.08 5.17
CA ALA A 54 6.08 -0.91 4.12
C ALA A 54 5.19 -2.12 3.81
N MET A 55 4.58 -2.71 4.85
CA MET A 55 3.70 -3.86 4.68
C MET A 55 2.46 -3.57 3.82
N ALA A 56 1.98 -2.33 3.78
CA ALA A 56 0.87 -1.95 2.91
C ALA A 56 1.29 -2.05 1.43
N ILE A 57 2.47 -1.51 1.09
CA ILE A 57 3.01 -1.60 -0.28
C ILE A 57 3.39 -3.03 -0.64
N VAL A 58 3.98 -3.79 0.28
CA VAL A 58 4.29 -5.22 0.10
C VAL A 58 3.05 -6.00 -0.30
N HIS A 59 1.91 -5.78 0.37
CA HIS A 59 0.65 -6.43 0.01
C HIS A 59 0.23 -6.05 -1.41
N VAL A 60 0.27 -4.76 -1.78
CA VAL A 60 -0.14 -4.34 -3.12
C VAL A 60 0.76 -4.95 -4.20
N ILE A 61 2.08 -4.98 -3.99
CA ILE A 61 3.02 -5.62 -4.93
C ILE A 61 2.74 -7.12 -5.06
N THR A 62 2.50 -7.80 -3.93
CA THR A 62 2.45 -9.27 -3.92
C THR A 62 1.07 -9.86 -4.16
N LYS A 63 0.01 -9.11 -3.90
CA LYS A 63 -1.39 -9.57 -3.91
C LYS A 63 -2.33 -8.64 -4.68
N GLY A 64 -1.85 -7.49 -5.14
CA GLY A 64 -2.68 -6.48 -5.79
C GLY A 64 -3.50 -5.63 -4.81
N PRO A 65 -4.36 -4.74 -5.34
CA PRO A 65 -5.13 -3.78 -4.54
C PRO A 65 -6.30 -4.40 -3.77
N GLN A 66 -6.60 -5.68 -3.97
CA GLN A 66 -7.74 -6.32 -3.32
C GLN A 66 -7.41 -6.68 -1.86
N ILE A 67 -8.34 -6.37 -0.95
CA ILE A 67 -8.28 -6.73 0.48
C ILE A 67 -9.49 -7.59 0.87
N SER A 68 -9.43 -8.17 2.07
CA SER A 68 -10.52 -9.00 2.58
C SER A 68 -11.76 -8.16 2.88
N ALA A 69 -12.90 -8.52 2.28
CA ALA A 69 -14.20 -7.88 2.53
C ALA A 69 -14.66 -7.96 4.00
N LYS A 70 -14.05 -8.81 4.84
CA LYS A 70 -14.41 -8.98 6.26
C LYS A 70 -14.38 -7.70 7.09
N HIS A 71 -13.56 -6.72 6.70
CA HIS A 71 -13.43 -5.45 7.42
C HIS A 71 -14.09 -4.28 6.69
N VAL A 72 -14.62 -4.50 5.48
CA VAL A 72 -15.21 -3.44 4.66
C VAL A 72 -16.57 -3.03 5.20
N GLY A 73 -16.82 -1.71 5.30
CA GLY A 73 -18.09 -1.16 5.77
C GLY A 73 -18.49 -1.56 7.20
N SER A 74 -17.55 -2.08 7.99
CA SER A 74 -17.82 -2.59 9.34
C SER A 74 -18.03 -1.50 10.39
N GLY A 75 -17.68 -0.25 10.07
CA GLY A 75 -17.78 0.91 10.99
C GLY A 75 -16.77 0.88 12.14
N GLY A 76 -15.92 -0.15 12.21
CA GLY A 76 -14.85 -0.25 13.21
C GLY A 76 -13.59 0.53 12.82
N THR A 77 -12.66 0.66 13.77
CA THR A 77 -11.38 1.40 13.63
C THR A 77 -10.47 0.93 12.49
N HIS A 78 -10.70 -0.28 11.98
CA HIS A 78 -9.98 -0.90 10.85
C HIS A 78 -10.86 -1.05 9.60
N SER A 79 -11.97 -0.31 9.53
CA SER A 79 -12.89 -0.40 8.40
C SER A 79 -12.36 0.37 7.20
N ASP A 80 -12.24 -0.31 6.07
CA ASP A 80 -12.07 0.31 4.76
C ASP A 80 -13.45 0.53 4.13
N PRO A 81 -13.64 1.58 3.29
CA PRO A 81 -14.91 1.86 2.62
C PRO A 81 -15.19 0.86 1.48
N THR A 82 -14.15 0.30 0.88
CA THR A 82 -14.21 -0.66 -0.23
C THR A 82 -13.23 -1.82 0.00
N ASP A 83 -13.44 -2.95 -0.70
CA ASP A 83 -12.50 -4.08 -0.71
C ASP A 83 -11.37 -3.92 -1.74
N THR A 84 -11.41 -2.82 -2.49
CA THR A 84 -10.43 -2.48 -3.52
C THR A 84 -9.76 -1.17 -3.14
N LEU A 85 -8.45 -1.24 -2.88
CA LEU A 85 -7.63 -0.11 -2.48
C LEU A 85 -7.45 0.87 -3.63
N TRP A 86 -7.46 2.16 -3.31
CA TRP A 86 -7.17 3.23 -4.26
C TRP A 86 -5.66 3.50 -4.31
N LEU A 87 -5.08 3.36 -5.51
CA LEU A 87 -3.63 3.47 -5.73
C LEU A 87 -3.22 4.75 -6.47
N ASP A 88 -4.18 5.49 -7.03
CA ASP A 88 -3.96 6.64 -7.93
C ASP A 88 -3.80 7.98 -7.17
N GLY A 89 -3.51 7.90 -5.87
CA GLY A 89 -3.26 9.03 -5.00
C GLY A 89 -4.46 9.44 -4.14
N ALA A 90 -4.19 9.85 -2.91
CA ALA A 90 -5.23 10.20 -1.94
C ALA A 90 -6.14 11.35 -2.42
N ALA A 91 -5.61 12.27 -3.24
CA ALA A 91 -6.37 13.40 -3.78
C ALA A 91 -7.44 13.01 -4.81
N THR A 92 -7.33 11.82 -5.42
CA THR A 92 -8.25 11.35 -6.47
C THR A 92 -9.15 10.22 -5.97
N ASN A 93 -9.02 9.82 -4.70
CA ASN A 93 -9.78 8.72 -4.12
C ASN A 93 -11.29 9.06 -4.07
N PRO A 94 -12.16 8.28 -4.75
CA PRO A 94 -13.62 8.49 -4.69
C PRO A 94 -14.23 8.08 -3.34
N HIS A 95 -13.46 7.41 -2.48
CA HIS A 95 -13.85 6.91 -1.16
C HIS A 95 -12.82 7.32 -0.08
N PRO A 96 -12.69 8.62 0.24
CA PRO A 96 -11.74 9.12 1.23
C PRO A 96 -12.12 8.77 2.69
#